data_AF-A0A5Q4SXD7-F1
#
_entry.id   AF-A0A5Q4SXD7-F1
#
_cell.length_a   1.000
_cell.length_b   1.000
_cell.length_c   1.000
_cell.angle_alpha   90.00
_cell.angle_beta   90.00
_cell.angle_gamma   90.00
#
_symmetry.space_group_name_H-M   'P 1'
#
loop_
_entity.id
_entity.type
_entity.pdbx_description
1 polymer ?
#
loop_
_entity_poly.entity_id
_entity_poly.type
_entity_poly.pdbx_seq_one_letter_code
_entity_poly.pdbx_strand_id
1 'polypeptide(L)'
;MTTAARASAFTEPDRPKGLLIRFVTTGGSYVDVTGHGEHAEDNRWNCLGCGDASARPEQGYLFRIRPEANDHATACRAIPLT
;
A
#
# COMPACT_ATOMS: atom_id res chain seq x y z
N MET A 1 40.81 -10.32 -4.06
CA MET A 1 39.41 -10.75 -4.23
C MET A 1 38.54 -9.68 -3.59
N THR A 2 37.87 -8.88 -4.40
CA THR A 2 36.97 -7.83 -3.92
C THR A 2 35.57 -8.44 -3.88
N THR A 3 35.07 -8.73 -2.69
CA THR A 3 33.70 -9.24 -2.51
C THR A 3 32.75 -8.12 -2.90
N ALA A 4 32.04 -8.27 -4.02
CA ALA A 4 30.98 -7.35 -4.37
C ALA A 4 29.89 -7.46 -3.30
N ALA A 5 29.73 -6.42 -2.49
CA ALA A 5 28.61 -6.32 -1.57
C ALA A 5 27.33 -6.30 -2.42
N ARG A 6 26.46 -7.31 -2.26
CA ARG A 6 25.10 -7.22 -2.78
C ARG A 6 24.45 -6.03 -2.07
N ALA A 7 24.31 -4.91 -2.76
CA ALA A 7 23.38 -3.89 -2.33
C ALA A 7 22.02 -4.59 -2.17
N SER A 8 21.42 -4.49 -0.98
CA SER A 8 19.99 -4.77 -0.87
C SER A 8 19.32 -3.78 -1.80
N ALA A 9 18.93 -4.22 -2.99
CA ALA A 9 18.33 -3.37 -4.02
C ALA A 9 16.94 -2.87 -3.60
N PHE A 10 16.48 -3.28 -2.42
CA PHE A 10 15.18 -2.97 -1.88
C PHE A 10 15.31 -2.48 -0.45
N THR A 11 15.11 -1.18 -0.28
CA THR A 11 14.76 -0.60 1.01
C THR A 11 13.25 -0.44 0.98
N GLU A 12 12.54 -1.11 1.89
CA GLU A 12 11.11 -0.90 2.04
C GLU A 12 10.88 0.61 2.30
N PRO A 13 9.98 1.29 1.57
CA PRO A 13 9.69 2.69 1.83
C PRO A 13 9.18 2.89 3.24
N ASP A 14 9.40 4.08 3.77
CA ASP A 14 8.89 4.48 5.07
C ASP A 14 7.41 4.12 5.21
N ARG A 15 7.08 3.57 6.38
CA ARG A 15 5.71 3.18 6.69
C ARG A 15 4.94 4.42 7.12
N PRO A 16 3.80 4.75 6.51
CA PRO A 16 3.01 5.89 6.93
C PRO A 16 2.49 5.68 8.35
N LYS A 17 2.23 6.80 9.05
CA LYS A 17 1.60 6.75 10.37
C LYS A 17 0.23 6.09 10.27
N GLY A 18 -0.07 5.20 11.21
CA GLY A 18 -1.34 4.48 11.24
C GLY A 18 -1.47 3.42 10.14
N LEU A 19 -0.35 2.94 9.57
CA LEU A 19 -0.36 1.80 8.65
C LEU A 19 -0.92 0.55 9.35
N LEU A 20 -1.99 -0.01 8.77
CA LEU A 20 -2.62 -1.24 9.20
C LEU A 20 -2.21 -2.42 8.31
N ILE A 21 -2.20 -2.21 6.98
CA ILE A 21 -1.92 -3.24 5.98
C ILE A 21 -1.14 -2.61 4.83
N ARG A 22 -0.18 -3.34 4.26
CA ARG A 22 0.52 -2.98 3.02
C ARG A 22 0.44 -4.14 2.04
N PHE A 23 -0.10 -3.87 0.85
CA PHE A 23 -0.10 -4.82 -0.27
C PHE A 23 0.96 -4.43 -1.29
N VAL A 24 1.62 -5.42 -1.86
CA VAL A 24 2.55 -5.22 -2.99
C VAL A 24 1.75 -5.29 -4.28
N THR A 25 1.98 -4.33 -5.19
CA THR A 25 1.35 -4.36 -6.51
C THR A 25 2.14 -5.20 -7.51
N THR A 26 1.49 -5.66 -8.58
CA THR A 26 2.19 -6.35 -9.69
C THR A 26 3.29 -5.48 -10.32
N GLY A 27 3.12 -4.15 -10.30
CA GLY A 27 4.12 -3.19 -10.75
C GLY A 27 5.32 -3.00 -9.81
N GLY A 28 5.36 -3.69 -8.66
CA GLY A 28 6.42 -3.50 -7.66
C GLY A 28 6.26 -2.22 -6.82
N SER A 29 5.09 -1.59 -6.85
CA SER A 29 4.70 -0.51 -5.93
C SER A 29 3.94 -1.08 -4.72
N TYR A 30 3.30 -0.20 -3.95
CA TYR A 30 2.50 -0.55 -2.78
C TYR A 30 1.11 0.06 -2.80
N VAL A 31 0.18 -0.63 -2.16
CA VAL A 31 -1.08 -0.07 -1.67
C VAL A 31 -1.05 -0.12 -0.16
N ASP A 32 -1.09 1.05 0.47
CA ASP A 32 -1.07 1.19 1.92
C ASP A 32 -2.48 1.42 2.43
N VAL A 33 -2.88 0.64 3.43
CA VAL A 33 -4.10 0.83 4.22
C VAL A 33 -3.72 1.50 5.53
N THR A 34 -4.23 2.71 5.76
CA THR A 34 -4.03 3.48 6.99
C THR A 34 -5.35 3.70 7.73
N GLY A 35 -5.31 3.88 9.05
CA GLY A 35 -6.48 4.19 9.85
C GLY A 35 -6.32 3.82 11.32
N HIS A 36 -7.43 3.77 12.07
CA HIS A 36 -7.43 3.44 13.50
C HIS A 36 -7.84 2.00 13.82
N GLY A 37 -8.08 1.15 12.81
CA GLY A 37 -8.25 -0.29 13.00
C GLY A 37 -9.63 -0.81 12.62
N GLU A 38 -9.91 -2.06 13.00
CA GLU A 38 -11.02 -2.86 12.46
C GLU A 38 -12.41 -2.20 12.56
N HIS A 39 -12.69 -1.56 13.70
CA HIS A 39 -13.98 -0.96 14.02
C HIS A 39 -14.06 0.54 13.74
N ALA A 40 -12.99 1.14 13.20
CA ALA A 40 -12.99 2.54 12.81
C ALA A 40 -13.55 2.71 11.39
N GLU A 41 -14.31 3.79 11.17
CA GLU A 41 -14.84 4.14 9.85
C GLU A 41 -13.85 4.96 9.01
N ASP A 42 -12.68 5.26 9.57
CA ASP A 42 -11.71 6.16 8.97
C ASP A 42 -10.54 5.46 8.29
N ASN A 43 -10.60 4.14 8.09
CA ASN A 43 -9.56 3.45 7.34
C ASN A 43 -9.63 3.81 5.86
N ARG A 44 -8.48 4.00 5.23
CA ARG A 44 -8.31 4.36 3.81
C ARG A 44 -7.21 3.52 3.21
N TRP A 45 -7.29 3.29 1.91
CA TRP A 45 -6.18 2.77 1.13
C TRP A 45 -5.70 3.82 0.12
N ASN A 46 -4.40 3.80 -0.18
CA ASN A 46 -3.74 4.65 -1.16
C ASN A 46 -2.69 3.85 -1.93
N CYS A 47 -2.74 3.87 -3.26
CA CYS A 47 -1.76 3.26 -4.14
C CYS A 47 -0.61 4.22 -4.42
N LEU A 48 0.60 3.86 -4.01
CA LEU A 48 1.82 4.64 -4.26
C LEU A 48 2.32 4.50 -5.71
N GLY A 49 1.74 3.62 -6.51
CA GLY A 49 2.10 3.40 -7.92
C GLY A 49 1.33 4.32 -8.85
N CYS A 50 -0.01 4.26 -8.79
CA CYS A 50 -0.88 5.02 -9.69
C CYS A 50 -1.56 6.24 -9.02
N GLY A 51 -1.48 6.38 -7.69
CA GLY A 51 -2.13 7.46 -6.94
C GLY A 51 -3.62 7.24 -6.68
N ASP A 52 -4.19 6.10 -7.07
CA ASP A 52 -5.59 5.76 -6.75
C ASP A 52 -5.78 5.51 -5.25
N ALA A 53 -6.96 5.81 -4.73
CA ALA A 53 -7.24 5.76 -3.30
C ALA A 53 -8.71 5.50 -3.01
N SER A 54 -9.03 5.22 -1.74
CA SER A 54 -10.42 5.04 -1.28
C SER A 54 -11.31 6.23 -1.65
N ALA A 55 -12.33 5.98 -2.48
CA ALA A 55 -13.21 7.02 -3.00
C ALA A 55 -14.24 7.54 -1.97
N ARG A 56 -14.55 6.78 -0.91
CA ARG A 56 -15.63 7.07 0.04
C ARG A 56 -15.14 7.05 1.49
N PRO A 57 -14.78 8.20 2.06
CA PRO A 57 -14.24 8.25 3.41
C PRO A 57 -15.27 7.83 4.48
N GLU A 58 -16.55 8.16 4.36
CA GLU A 58 -17.56 7.77 5.35
C GLU A 58 -17.88 6.25 5.46
N GLN A 59 -17.20 5.37 4.71
CA GLN A 59 -17.46 3.91 4.75
C GLN A 59 -16.18 3.08 4.94
N GLY A 60 -15.18 3.65 5.60
CA GLY A 60 -13.85 3.06 5.74
C GLY A 60 -13.69 1.98 6.80
N TYR A 61 -14.68 1.11 6.98
CA TYR A 61 -14.47 -0.07 7.84
C TYR A 61 -13.42 -1.00 7.23
N LEU A 62 -12.52 -1.53 8.06
CA LEU A 62 -11.37 -2.31 7.58
C LEU A 62 -11.82 -3.55 6.79
N PHE A 63 -12.95 -4.18 7.16
CA PHE A 63 -13.47 -5.35 6.45
C PHE A 63 -13.88 -5.04 5.00
N ARG A 64 -14.19 -3.78 4.66
CA ARG A 64 -14.49 -3.32 3.29
C ARG A 64 -13.24 -2.79 2.59
N ILE A 65 -12.43 -1.99 3.30
CA ILE A 65 -11.23 -1.38 2.75
C ILE A 65 -10.17 -2.41 2.39
N ARG A 66 -10.01 -3.47 3.19
CA ARG A 66 -9.03 -4.52 2.96
C ARG A 66 -9.20 -5.24 1.61
N PRO A 67 -10.39 -5.77 1.25
CA PRO A 67 -10.57 -6.41 -0.06
C PRO A 67 -10.41 -5.42 -1.22
N GLU A 68 -10.93 -4.20 -1.14
CA GLU A 68 -10.76 -3.19 -2.20
C GLU A 68 -9.27 -2.88 -2.46
N ALA A 69 -8.50 -2.65 -1.40
CA ALA A 69 -7.06 -2.40 -1.48
C ALA A 69 -6.30 -3.58 -2.10
N ASN A 70 -6.65 -4.82 -1.72
CA ASN A 70 -6.04 -6.03 -2.25
C ASN A 70 -6.38 -6.27 -3.73
N ASP A 71 -7.63 -6.02 -4.12
CA ASP A 71 -8.09 -6.13 -5.51
C ASP A 71 -7.36 -5.12 -6.39
N HIS A 72 -7.24 -3.88 -5.93
CA HIS A 72 -6.45 -2.86 -6.63
C HIS A 72 -4.97 -3.29 -6.74
N ALA A 73 -4.35 -3.75 -5.65
CA ALA A 73 -2.95 -4.18 -5.67
C ALA A 73 -2.70 -5.33 -6.67
N THR A 74 -3.66 -6.26 -6.77
CA THR A 74 -3.60 -7.38 -7.72
C THR A 74 -3.60 -6.89 -9.18
N ALA A 75 -4.40 -5.87 -9.49
CA ALA A 75 -4.54 -5.34 -10.85
C ALA A 75 -3.47 -4.29 -11.23
N CYS A 76 -2.99 -3.53 -10.26
CA CYS A 76 -2.15 -2.37 -10.50
C CYS A 76 -0.74 -2.76 -10.97
N ARG A 77 -0.38 -2.28 -12.17
CA ARG A 77 0.95 -2.44 -12.78
C ARG A 77 1.74 -1.14 -12.82
N ALA A 78 1.21 -0.07 -12.23
CA ALA A 78 1.92 1.20 -12.16
C ALA A 78 3.15 1.06 -11.26
N ILE A 79 4.28 1.50 -11.80
CA ILE A 79 5.55 1.59 -11.11
C ILE A 79 5.63 3.02 -10.55
N PRO A 80 6.13 3.23 -9.31
CA PRO A 80 6.32 4.58 -8.81
C PRO A 80 7.19 5.39 -9.77
N LEU A 81 6.73 6.58 -10.15
CA LEU A 81 7.56 7.55 -10.85
C LEU A 81 8.40 8.30 -9.80
N THR A 82 9.28 7.58 -9.11
CA THR A 82 10.36 8.20 -8.31
C THR A 82 11.49 8.64 -9.22
#